data_AF-A0A9P9WQC6-F1
#
_entry.id   AF-A0A9P9WQC6-F1
#
_cell.length_a   1.000
_cell.length_b   1.000
_cell.length_c   1.000
_cell.angle_alpha   90.00
_cell.angle_beta   90.00
_cell.angle_gamma   90.00
#
_symmetry.space_group_name_H-M   'P 1'
#
loop_
_entity.id
_entity.type
_entity.pdbx_description
1 polymer ?
#
loop_
_entity_poly.entity_id
_entity_poly.type
_entity_poly.pdbx_seq_one_letter_code
_entity_poly.pdbx_strand_id
1 'polypeptide(L)'
;MIGDSFYEYIFIRACIFLLQYTTPLCILGLTVLLIAGGPPVLAWPISGGLIAYSVVDILYALFVWIPYNRRLRDEARHPPPLSSEQRWSLFVKTLDHVPNFDRYLRLWFLGADQNDIQRDNVRDFILWAFFDRTPDSAAFEDLREVDRYVDAIEEKRGMKLEPGRGNAPSFRLTFDPVETRYRSFIWFILIGLVDFITHCQFLWNGFQYYAQPKAKFLSVIPLRVQTLFARRRSKSAELSYWHRPHTATDKLPVVFVHGIGIGLWTYGPFLSQLNGSSDDGGQIGIIAVELLPISFRLTSSPLTKLEFLRQLGIILESHGWGDFVLATHSYGSVLASHMVRSPEFGPRIKAAVLVDPVSIMLHQPDVAYNFTRRKPRRANEWQLWYFASMDPGVAHALGRHFFWNENVIWKEELLALPQQLTAQELREPRGSATPENQATRALAICLSERDLIVDTMTVAQYLADGESWVPGRGGGGDETGHSEPDRSSNYFLTGDGIEILWFPGLDHAQAFDTPADQERICKVLRRYCKV
;
A
#
# COMPACT_ATOMS: atom_id res chain seq x y z
N MET A 1 -7.27 -11.80 -7.90
CA MET A 1 -7.51 -12.07 -6.46
C MET A 1 -8.67 -13.03 -6.27
N ILE A 2 -8.87 -13.62 -5.08
CA ILE A 2 -10.06 -14.44 -4.81
C ILE A 2 -11.32 -13.56 -4.67
N GLY A 3 -12.47 -14.04 -5.12
CA GLY A 3 -13.77 -13.38 -4.94
C GLY A 3 -14.34 -13.54 -3.53
N ASP A 4 -15.67 -13.49 -3.40
CA ASP A 4 -16.39 -13.56 -2.13
C ASP A 4 -17.35 -14.76 -2.01
N SER A 5 -17.25 -15.75 -2.90
CA SER A 5 -18.14 -16.92 -2.88
C SER A 5 -17.89 -17.86 -1.69
N PHE A 6 -18.88 -18.70 -1.38
CA PHE A 6 -18.77 -19.69 -0.31
C PHE A 6 -17.66 -20.73 -0.55
N TYR A 7 -17.47 -21.17 -1.80
CA TYR A 7 -16.41 -22.12 -2.15
C TYR A 7 -15.02 -21.50 -1.97
N GLU A 8 -14.87 -20.25 -2.38
CA GLU A 8 -13.66 -19.46 -2.16
C GLU A 8 -13.38 -19.25 -0.68
N TYR A 9 -14.42 -19.05 0.13
CA TYR A 9 -14.30 -18.96 1.59
C TYR A 9 -13.78 -20.27 2.19
N ILE A 10 -14.34 -21.42 1.81
CA ILE A 10 -13.83 -22.72 2.27
C ILE A 10 -12.38 -22.91 1.83
N PHE A 11 -12.08 -22.64 0.56
CA PHE A 11 -10.76 -22.78 -0.02
C PHE A 11 -9.72 -21.95 0.74
N ILE A 12 -9.96 -20.65 0.91
CA ILE A 12 -9.00 -19.76 1.58
C ILE A 12 -8.78 -20.16 3.04
N ARG A 13 -9.85 -20.56 3.75
CA ARG A 13 -9.76 -21.03 5.13
C ARG A 13 -8.96 -22.33 5.25
N ALA A 14 -9.14 -23.26 4.30
CA ALA A 14 -8.36 -24.48 4.24
C ALA A 14 -6.87 -24.19 3.96
N CYS A 15 -6.56 -23.32 2.99
CA CYS A 15 -5.19 -22.91 2.69
C CYS A 15 -4.51 -22.27 3.92
N ILE A 16 -5.19 -21.35 4.59
CA ILE A 16 -4.68 -20.70 5.81
C ILE A 16 -4.39 -21.73 6.90
N PHE A 17 -5.32 -22.66 7.13
CA PHE A 17 -5.15 -23.72 8.12
C PHE A 17 -3.93 -24.60 7.80
N LEU A 18 -3.80 -25.06 6.56
CA LEU A 18 -2.68 -25.90 6.13
C LEU A 18 -1.33 -25.19 6.26
N LEU A 19 -1.26 -23.90 5.90
CA LEU A 19 -0.04 -23.11 5.99
C LEU A 19 0.34 -22.75 7.43
N GLN A 20 -0.64 -22.40 8.26
CA GLN A 20 -0.39 -21.99 9.64
C GLN A 20 -0.02 -23.18 10.53
N TYR A 21 -0.62 -24.35 10.29
CA TYR A 21 -0.50 -25.54 11.13
C TYR A 21 0.29 -26.67 10.47
N THR A 22 1.13 -26.37 9.47
CA THR A 22 1.89 -27.41 8.72
C THR A 22 2.66 -28.35 9.66
N THR A 23 3.43 -27.82 10.61
CA THR A 23 4.22 -28.63 11.55
C THR A 23 3.36 -29.46 12.51
N PRO A 24 2.33 -28.90 13.18
CA PRO A 24 1.36 -29.70 13.92
C PRO A 24 0.70 -30.82 13.08
N LEU A 25 0.37 -30.55 11.82
CA LEU A 25 -0.21 -31.55 10.92
C LEU A 25 0.79 -32.66 10.56
N CYS A 26 2.07 -32.32 10.36
CA CYS A 26 3.12 -33.32 10.16
C CYS A 26 3.29 -34.24 11.38
N ILE A 27 3.26 -33.68 12.59
CA ILE A 27 3.35 -34.43 13.84
C ILE A 27 2.11 -35.33 14.02
N LEU A 28 0.91 -34.81 13.73
CA LEU A 28 -0.32 -35.60 13.77
C LEU A 28 -0.27 -36.75 12.76
N GLY A 29 0.17 -36.50 11.53
CA GLY A 29 0.34 -37.52 10.50
C GLY A 29 1.31 -38.62 10.93
N LEU A 30 2.46 -38.25 11.49
CA LEU A 30 3.43 -39.20 12.05
C LEU A 30 2.84 -40.03 13.20
N THR A 31 2.05 -39.39 14.07
CA THR A 31 1.37 -40.06 15.19
C THR A 31 0.36 -41.10 14.69
N VAL A 32 -0.47 -40.74 13.71
CA VAL A 32 -1.45 -41.66 13.10
C VAL A 32 -0.75 -42.84 12.44
N LEU A 33 0.34 -42.58 11.71
CA LEU A 33 1.18 -43.60 11.08
C LEU A 33 1.77 -44.58 12.11
N LEU A 34 2.29 -44.06 13.22
CA LEU A 34 2.81 -44.87 14.33
C LEU A 34 1.74 -45.72 15.02
N ILE A 35 0.54 -45.17 15.22
CA ILE A 35 -0.59 -45.90 15.82
C ILE A 35 -1.04 -47.03 14.89
N ALA A 36 -1.11 -46.78 13.57
CA ALA A 36 -1.63 -47.73 12.60
C ALA A 36 -0.64 -48.86 12.26
N GLY A 37 0.66 -48.56 12.13
CA GLY A 37 1.66 -49.53 11.68
C GLY A 37 2.78 -49.83 12.65
N GLY A 38 2.76 -49.25 13.86
CA GLY A 38 3.78 -49.45 14.89
C GLY A 38 5.15 -48.84 14.57
N PRO A 39 6.18 -49.15 15.38
CA PRO A 39 7.54 -48.61 15.23
C PRO A 39 8.20 -48.76 13.85
N PRO A 40 7.97 -49.84 13.06
CA PRO A 40 8.60 -49.99 11.74
C PRO A 40 8.27 -48.86 10.75
N VAL A 41 7.14 -48.16 10.95
CA VAL A 41 6.73 -47.03 10.10
C VAL A 41 7.71 -45.86 10.15
N LEU A 42 8.54 -45.75 11.19
CA LEU A 42 9.58 -44.72 11.26
C LEU A 42 10.64 -44.85 10.16
N ALA A 43 10.84 -46.05 9.62
CA ALA A 43 11.75 -46.28 8.50
C ALA A 43 11.15 -45.91 7.13
N TRP A 44 9.85 -45.57 7.07
CA TRP A 44 9.21 -45.22 5.80
C TRP A 44 9.68 -43.83 5.32
N PRO A 45 9.87 -43.65 4.00
CA PRO A 45 10.27 -42.36 3.43
C PRO A 45 9.34 -41.20 3.82
N ILE A 46 8.03 -41.47 3.93
CA ILE A 46 7.04 -40.45 4.32
C ILE A 46 7.27 -39.98 5.76
N SER A 47 7.52 -40.90 6.70
CA SER A 47 7.83 -40.58 8.10
C SER A 47 9.12 -39.77 8.20
N GLY A 48 10.15 -40.16 7.45
CA GLY A 48 11.39 -39.40 7.34
C GLY A 48 11.17 -37.97 6.83
N GLY A 49 10.34 -37.80 5.80
CA GLY A 49 9.97 -36.49 5.26
C GLY A 49 9.21 -35.61 6.26
N LEU A 50 8.22 -36.17 6.97
CA LEU A 50 7.46 -35.46 8.01
C LEU A 50 8.37 -35.01 9.16
N ILE A 51 9.25 -35.90 9.64
CA ILE A 51 10.22 -35.59 10.71
C ILE A 51 11.19 -34.50 10.24
N ALA A 52 11.79 -34.66 9.06
CA ALA A 52 12.74 -33.71 8.52
C ALA A 52 12.13 -32.31 8.37
N TYR A 53 10.90 -32.23 7.83
CA TYR A 53 10.18 -30.97 7.72
C TYR A 53 9.93 -30.34 9.09
N SER A 54 9.40 -31.10 10.06
CA SER A 54 9.13 -30.58 11.40
C SER A 54 10.40 -30.06 12.09
N VAL A 55 11.54 -30.76 11.95
CA VAL A 55 12.83 -30.31 12.48
C VAL A 55 13.26 -29.00 11.81
N VAL A 56 13.21 -28.92 10.48
CA VAL A 56 13.59 -27.70 9.73
C VAL A 56 12.70 -26.52 10.11
N ASP A 57 11.39 -26.71 10.19
CA ASP A 57 10.45 -25.65 10.55
C ASP A 57 10.66 -25.16 11.98
N ILE A 58 10.92 -26.07 12.94
CA ILE A 58 11.25 -25.70 14.33
C ILE A 58 12.56 -24.92 14.40
N LEU A 59 13.61 -25.36 13.70
CA LEU A 59 14.89 -24.64 13.66
C LEU A 59 14.70 -23.25 13.04
N TYR A 60 13.97 -23.16 11.93
CA TYR A 60 13.60 -21.88 11.34
C TYR A 60 12.82 -21.00 12.33
N ALA A 61 11.85 -21.55 13.04
CA ALA A 61 11.08 -20.80 14.03
C ALA A 61 11.99 -20.22 15.12
N LEU A 62 12.86 -21.05 15.69
CA LEU A 62 13.77 -20.69 16.78
C LEU A 62 14.83 -19.66 16.36
N PHE A 63 15.45 -19.84 15.20
CA PHE A 63 16.63 -19.07 14.78
C PHE A 63 16.31 -17.90 13.84
N VAL A 64 15.14 -17.89 13.21
CA VAL A 64 14.76 -16.85 12.24
C VAL A 64 13.49 -16.13 12.65
N TRP A 65 12.36 -16.85 12.76
CA TRP A 65 11.06 -16.22 12.99
C TRP A 65 10.96 -15.54 14.36
N ILE A 66 11.36 -16.22 15.45
CA ILE A 66 11.28 -15.67 16.81
C ILE A 66 12.18 -14.42 16.93
N PRO A 67 13.47 -14.45 16.54
CA PRO A 67 14.32 -13.26 16.58
C PRO A 67 13.80 -12.10 15.72
N TYR A 68 13.24 -12.39 14.55
CA TYR A 68 12.62 -11.37 13.71
C TYR A 68 11.42 -10.73 14.41
N ASN A 69 10.49 -11.54 14.92
CA ASN A 69 9.28 -11.07 15.58
C ASN A 69 9.52 -10.35 16.91
N ARG A 70 10.68 -10.53 17.55
CA ARG A 70 11.06 -9.71 18.70
C ARG A 70 11.21 -8.23 18.33
N ARG A 71 11.70 -7.92 17.12
CA ARG A 71 11.87 -6.54 16.62
C ARG A 71 10.56 -5.79 16.44
N LEU A 72 9.45 -6.52 16.23
CA LEU A 72 8.11 -5.93 16.14
C LEU A 72 7.66 -5.27 17.45
N ARG A 73 8.33 -5.60 18.57
CA ARG A 73 8.07 -5.02 19.89
C ARG A 73 8.84 -3.72 20.12
N ASP A 74 9.81 -3.40 19.26
CA ASP A 74 10.55 -2.15 19.33
C ASP A 74 9.57 -0.99 19.09
N GLU A 75 9.81 0.16 19.71
CA GLU A 75 9.01 1.36 19.50
C GLU A 75 9.28 1.98 18.14
N ALA A 76 8.26 2.60 17.54
CA ALA A 76 8.42 3.36 16.31
C ALA A 76 9.34 4.58 16.56
N ARG A 77 10.24 4.85 15.63
CA ARG A 77 11.08 6.06 15.67
C ARG A 77 10.42 7.14 14.84
N HIS A 78 9.65 8.00 15.52
CA HIS A 78 8.85 9.04 14.88
C HIS A 78 9.71 10.11 14.19
N PRO A 79 9.21 10.71 13.08
CA PRO A 79 9.87 11.84 12.43
C PRO A 79 9.91 13.07 13.37
N PRO A 80 10.70 14.09 13.03
CA PRO A 80 10.70 15.34 13.80
C PRO A 80 9.28 15.92 13.94
N PRO A 81 8.88 16.36 15.14
CA PRO A 81 7.53 16.85 15.37
C PRO A 81 7.29 18.13 14.56
N LEU A 82 6.07 18.24 14.01
CA LEU A 82 5.59 19.47 13.36
C LEU A 82 5.47 20.61 14.38
N SER A 83 5.59 21.86 13.94
CA SER A 83 5.28 23.01 14.81
C SER A 83 3.79 23.04 15.16
N SER A 84 3.42 23.73 16.25
CA SER A 84 2.01 23.89 16.66
C SER A 84 1.13 24.43 15.53
N GLU A 85 1.62 25.43 14.78
CA GLU A 85 0.93 26.00 13.62
C GLU A 85 0.77 24.98 12.48
N GLN A 86 1.84 24.23 12.14
CA GLN A 86 1.79 23.21 11.10
C GLN A 86 0.84 22.06 11.46
N ARG A 87 0.86 21.61 12.73
CA ARG A 87 -0.08 20.60 13.23
C ARG A 87 -1.51 21.08 13.15
N TRP A 88 -1.78 22.31 13.57
CA TRP A 88 -3.12 22.89 13.53
C TRP A 88 -3.64 22.99 12.09
N SER A 89 -2.82 23.48 11.15
CA SER A 89 -3.20 23.55 9.73
C SER A 89 -3.45 22.17 9.13
N LEU A 90 -2.62 21.18 9.44
CA LEU A 90 -2.85 19.79 9.03
C LEU A 90 -4.17 19.25 9.60
N PHE A 91 -4.43 19.50 10.88
CA PHE A 91 -5.64 19.06 11.56
C PHE A 91 -6.91 19.70 10.99
N VAL A 92 -6.95 21.02 10.81
CA VAL A 92 -8.09 21.71 10.16
C VAL A 92 -8.35 21.12 8.79
N LYS A 93 -7.29 20.91 8.00
CA LYS A 93 -7.39 20.29 6.69
C LYS A 93 -7.96 18.87 6.75
N THR A 94 -7.63 18.08 7.77
CA THR A 94 -8.29 16.77 7.96
C THR A 94 -9.78 16.95 8.27
N LEU A 95 -10.15 17.83 9.20
CA LEU A 95 -11.54 18.03 9.63
C LEU A 95 -12.44 18.48 8.47
N ASP A 96 -11.94 19.37 7.60
CA ASP A 96 -12.70 19.87 6.45
C ASP A 96 -13.04 18.79 5.43
N HIS A 97 -12.31 17.66 5.45
CA HIS A 97 -12.50 16.53 4.55
C HIS A 97 -13.06 15.29 5.26
N VAL A 98 -13.62 15.42 6.47
CA VAL A 98 -14.37 14.33 7.12
C VAL A 98 -15.83 14.37 6.67
N PRO A 99 -16.32 13.38 5.88
CA PRO A 99 -17.69 13.40 5.39
C PRO A 99 -18.73 13.12 6.49
N ASN A 100 -18.34 12.28 7.47
CA ASN A 100 -19.22 11.88 8.57
C ASN A 100 -18.39 11.65 9.84
N PHE A 101 -18.51 12.57 10.81
CA PHE A 101 -17.74 12.54 12.06
C PHE A 101 -18.06 11.34 12.95
N ASP A 102 -19.31 10.90 12.99
CA ASP A 102 -19.72 9.77 13.80
C ASP A 102 -19.10 8.46 13.28
N ARG A 103 -19.10 8.25 11.97
CA ARG A 103 -18.41 7.12 11.33
C ARG A 103 -16.90 7.21 11.52
N TYR A 104 -16.34 8.42 11.36
CA TYR A 104 -14.92 8.69 11.50
C TYR A 104 -14.41 8.28 12.88
N LEU A 105 -15.02 8.81 13.94
CA LEU A 105 -14.67 8.45 15.31
C LEU A 105 -14.94 6.97 15.55
N ARG A 106 -16.14 6.47 15.24
CA ARG A 106 -16.48 5.06 15.48
C ARG A 106 -15.43 4.09 14.92
N LEU A 107 -14.95 4.30 13.70
CA LEU A 107 -13.94 3.40 13.13
C LEU A 107 -12.56 3.56 13.80
N TRP A 108 -12.10 4.79 14.07
CA TRP A 108 -10.86 5.04 14.85
C TRP A 108 -10.91 4.43 16.26
N PHE A 109 -12.11 4.28 16.82
CA PHE A 109 -12.39 3.63 18.10
C PHE A 109 -12.92 2.20 17.94
N LEU A 110 -12.41 1.47 16.93
CA LEU A 110 -12.60 0.03 16.74
C LEU A 110 -14.06 -0.43 16.54
N GLY A 111 -14.94 0.46 16.09
CA GLY A 111 -16.35 0.20 15.89
C GLY A 111 -17.22 0.41 17.14
N ALA A 112 -16.68 1.01 18.20
CA ALA A 112 -17.35 1.25 19.47
C ALA A 112 -18.66 2.04 19.36
N ASP A 113 -19.50 1.91 20.39
CA ASP A 113 -20.68 2.76 20.53
C ASP A 113 -20.26 4.21 20.79
N GLN A 114 -21.05 5.17 20.29
CA GLN A 114 -20.71 6.59 20.43
C GLN A 114 -20.67 7.03 21.89
N ASN A 115 -21.48 6.44 22.77
CA ASN A 115 -21.52 6.81 24.18
C ASN A 115 -20.27 6.36 24.96
N ASP A 116 -19.54 5.38 24.42
CA ASP A 116 -18.27 4.90 25.00
C ASP A 116 -17.06 5.75 24.55
N ILE A 117 -17.24 6.64 23.56
CA ILE A 117 -16.21 7.54 23.05
C ILE A 117 -16.37 8.89 23.76
N GLN A 118 -15.63 9.08 24.84
CA GLN A 118 -15.69 10.30 25.65
C GLN A 118 -14.49 11.20 25.37
N ARG A 119 -14.50 12.39 25.98
CA ARG A 119 -13.53 13.45 25.71
C ARG A 119 -12.08 13.00 25.89
N ASP A 120 -11.78 12.20 26.92
CA ASP A 120 -10.41 11.71 27.18
C ASP A 120 -9.95 10.66 26.17
N ASN A 121 -10.87 9.86 25.63
CA ASN A 121 -10.55 8.91 24.56
C ASN A 121 -10.11 9.67 23.29
N VAL A 122 -10.79 10.78 22.97
CA VAL A 122 -10.44 11.64 21.84
C VAL A 122 -9.13 12.38 22.08
N ARG A 123 -8.84 12.83 23.31
CA ARG A 123 -7.53 13.40 23.67
C ARG A 123 -6.39 12.42 23.39
N ASP A 124 -6.51 11.17 23.81
CA ASP A 124 -5.50 10.13 23.56
C ASP A 124 -5.30 9.86 22.06
N PHE A 125 -6.40 9.87 21.29
CA PHE A 125 -6.34 9.73 19.84
C PHE A 125 -5.59 10.89 19.18
N ILE A 126 -5.87 12.14 19.56
CA ILE A 126 -5.20 13.33 19.02
C ILE A 126 -3.72 13.36 19.39
N LEU A 127 -3.38 13.03 20.64
CA LEU A 127 -2.00 12.94 21.10
C LEU A 127 -1.16 11.97 20.26
N TRP A 128 -1.74 10.81 19.93
CA TRP A 128 -1.07 9.90 18.99
C TRP A 128 -1.04 10.48 17.58
N ALA A 129 -2.18 10.86 17.01
CA ALA A 129 -2.32 11.15 15.59
C ALA A 129 -1.56 12.41 15.15
N PHE A 130 -1.46 13.44 16.01
CA PHE A 130 -0.88 14.74 15.63
C PHE A 130 0.37 15.12 16.43
N PHE A 131 0.59 14.53 17.61
CA PHE A 131 1.73 14.87 18.47
C PHE A 131 2.77 13.76 18.56
N ASP A 132 2.44 12.54 18.14
CA ASP A 132 3.28 11.36 18.34
C ASP A 132 3.65 11.15 19.83
N ARG A 133 2.70 11.44 20.74
CA ARG A 133 2.89 11.33 22.21
C ARG A 133 1.86 10.43 22.87
N THR A 134 2.26 9.81 23.97
CA THR A 134 1.34 9.26 24.97
C THR A 134 1.01 10.32 26.02
N PRO A 135 -0.13 10.22 26.74
CA PRO A 135 -0.46 11.11 27.85
C PRO A 135 0.68 11.26 28.87
N ASP A 136 1.35 10.17 29.20
CA ASP A 136 2.45 10.15 30.19
C ASP A 136 3.73 10.84 29.69
N SER A 137 3.90 10.96 28.37
CA SER A 137 5.08 11.55 27.72
C SER A 137 4.87 12.98 27.22
N ALA A 138 3.63 13.48 27.24
CA ALA A 138 3.25 14.77 26.71
C ALA A 138 3.62 15.91 27.68
N ALA A 139 4.12 17.02 27.14
CA ALA A 139 4.36 18.21 27.94
C ALA A 139 3.02 18.86 28.36
N PHE A 140 3.04 19.69 29.41
CA PHE A 140 1.85 20.41 29.86
C PHE A 140 1.27 21.31 28.76
N GLU A 141 2.14 21.93 27.96
CA GLU A 141 1.77 22.75 26.82
C GLU A 141 1.06 21.94 25.73
N ASP A 142 1.54 20.72 25.44
CA ASP A 142 0.90 19.83 24.47
C ASP A 142 -0.49 19.42 24.94
N LEU A 143 -0.65 19.07 26.22
CA LEU A 143 -1.95 18.71 26.80
C LEU A 143 -2.96 19.87 26.72
N ARG A 144 -2.50 21.11 26.94
CA ARG A 144 -3.33 22.31 26.74
C ARG A 144 -3.66 22.56 25.28
N GLU A 145 -2.72 22.31 24.38
CA GLU A 145 -2.95 22.44 22.94
C GLU A 145 -4.02 21.43 22.47
N VAL A 146 -3.96 20.18 22.92
CA VAL A 146 -4.90 19.11 22.54
C VAL A 146 -6.35 19.47 22.83
N ASP A 147 -6.64 20.17 23.93
CA ASP A 147 -8.01 20.60 24.25
C ASP A 147 -8.63 21.43 23.12
N ARG A 148 -7.84 22.28 22.45
CA ARG A 148 -8.29 23.06 21.28
C ARG A 148 -8.71 22.17 20.11
N TYR A 149 -8.06 21.03 19.93
CA TYR A 149 -8.35 20.09 18.84
C TYR A 149 -9.66 19.33 19.15
N VAL A 150 -9.84 18.91 20.40
CA VAL A 150 -11.08 18.26 20.82
C VAL A 150 -12.27 19.21 20.68
N ASP A 151 -12.12 20.46 21.10
CA ASP A 151 -13.18 21.47 20.98
C ASP A 151 -13.59 21.70 19.50
N ALA A 152 -12.62 21.71 18.59
CA ALA A 152 -12.88 21.84 17.14
C ALA A 152 -13.59 20.61 16.55
N ILE A 153 -13.30 19.39 17.04
CA ILE A 153 -14.05 18.18 16.66
C ILE A 153 -15.51 18.30 17.12
N GLU A 154 -15.73 18.72 18.37
CA GLU A 154 -17.10 18.89 18.90
C GLU A 154 -17.88 19.96 18.13
N GLU A 155 -17.23 21.06 17.76
CA GLU A 155 -17.82 22.12 16.95
C GLU A 155 -18.21 21.62 15.55
N LYS A 156 -17.30 20.96 14.83
CA LYS A 156 -17.58 20.40 13.50
C LYS A 156 -18.63 19.28 13.54
N ARG A 157 -18.64 18.48 14.61
CA ARG A 157 -19.65 17.43 14.84
C ARG A 157 -21.02 18.03 15.21
N GLY A 158 -21.06 19.24 15.76
CA GLY A 158 -22.27 19.87 16.28
C GLY A 158 -22.78 19.27 17.60
N MET A 159 -21.98 18.44 18.26
CA MET A 159 -22.34 17.73 19.51
C MET A 159 -21.13 17.62 20.43
N LYS A 160 -21.33 17.97 21.71
CA LYS A 160 -20.33 17.79 22.76
C LYS A 160 -20.12 16.30 23.07
N LEU A 161 -18.89 15.95 23.46
CA LEU A 161 -18.55 14.64 24.00
C LEU A 161 -18.80 14.65 25.50
N GLU A 162 -19.23 13.51 26.04
CA GLU A 162 -19.37 13.37 27.49
C GLU A 162 -18.00 13.56 28.19
N PRO A 163 -17.99 14.23 29.35
CA PRO A 163 -16.74 14.46 30.08
C PRO A 163 -16.21 13.16 30.68
N GLY A 164 -14.88 13.03 30.69
CA GLY A 164 -14.19 11.88 31.26
C GLY A 164 -13.75 10.86 30.21
N ARG A 165 -13.57 9.62 30.69
CA ARG A 165 -13.03 8.50 29.92
C ARG A 165 -14.06 7.38 29.83
N GLY A 166 -14.46 7.06 28.61
CA GLY A 166 -15.30 5.92 28.28
C GLY A 166 -14.47 4.67 27.97
N ASN A 167 -15.17 3.58 27.65
CA ASN A 167 -14.59 2.25 27.47
C ASN A 167 -14.05 1.97 26.05
N ALA A 168 -14.09 2.95 25.15
CA ALA A 168 -13.64 2.79 23.77
C ALA A 168 -12.17 3.21 23.59
N PRO A 169 -11.20 2.28 23.44
CA PRO A 169 -9.84 2.64 23.08
C PRO A 169 -9.76 3.01 21.59
N SER A 170 -9.01 4.05 21.26
CA SER A 170 -8.57 4.29 19.87
C SER A 170 -7.45 3.32 19.52
N PHE A 171 -7.41 2.89 18.26
CA PHE A 171 -6.23 2.18 17.77
C PHE A 171 -5.19 3.16 17.25
N ARG A 172 -3.93 2.91 17.61
CA ARG A 172 -2.78 3.80 17.40
C ARG A 172 -1.68 3.01 16.73
N LEU A 173 -1.63 3.05 15.40
CA LEU A 173 -0.84 2.12 14.58
C LEU A 173 0.63 1.99 15.01
N THR A 174 1.27 3.11 15.35
CA THR A 174 2.70 3.16 15.69
C THR A 174 3.00 2.84 17.15
N PHE A 175 1.99 2.85 18.03
CA PHE A 175 2.14 2.59 19.47
C PHE A 175 1.61 1.21 19.88
N ASP A 176 0.53 0.76 19.24
CA ASP A 176 -0.10 -0.50 19.56
C ASP A 176 0.86 -1.68 19.29
N PRO A 177 0.65 -2.83 19.97
CA PRO A 177 1.32 -4.08 19.63
C PRO A 177 1.08 -4.46 18.18
N VAL A 178 2.14 -4.88 17.49
CA VAL A 178 2.04 -5.37 16.11
C VAL A 178 1.65 -6.84 16.13
N GLU A 179 0.42 -7.11 15.72
CA GLU A 179 -0.08 -8.47 15.58
C GLU A 179 0.42 -9.13 14.29
N THR A 180 0.88 -10.37 14.39
CA THR A 180 1.29 -11.19 13.24
C THR A 180 0.84 -12.63 13.44
N ARG A 181 0.88 -13.42 12.36
CA ARG A 181 0.66 -14.88 12.43
C ARG A 181 1.94 -15.62 12.06
N TYR A 182 2.10 -16.81 12.63
CA TYR A 182 3.22 -17.68 12.28
C TYR A 182 3.18 -17.99 10.78
N ARG A 183 4.36 -17.86 10.16
CA ARG A 183 4.62 -18.22 8.77
C ARG A 183 5.56 -19.40 8.78
N SER A 184 5.03 -20.57 8.46
CA SER A 184 5.81 -21.80 8.34
C SER A 184 6.88 -21.68 7.27
N PHE A 185 7.89 -22.51 7.35
CA PHE A 185 8.99 -22.56 6.40
C PHE A 185 8.50 -22.80 4.97
N ILE A 186 7.46 -23.63 4.78
CA ILE A 186 6.87 -23.87 3.46
C ILE A 186 6.30 -22.59 2.83
N TRP A 187 5.74 -21.65 3.61
CA TRP A 187 5.28 -20.36 3.10
C TRP A 187 6.42 -19.61 2.40
N PHE A 188 7.58 -19.52 3.03
CA PHE A 188 8.73 -18.83 2.44
C PHE A 188 9.33 -19.60 1.27
N ILE A 189 9.23 -20.93 1.21
CA ILE A 189 9.55 -21.69 -0.01
C ILE A 189 8.64 -21.26 -1.17
N LEU A 190 7.32 -21.17 -0.94
CA LEU A 190 6.35 -20.74 -1.96
C LEU A 190 6.63 -19.32 -2.44
N ILE A 191 6.89 -18.38 -1.52
CA ILE A 191 7.27 -17.00 -1.87
C ILE A 191 8.58 -16.96 -2.69
N GLY A 192 9.55 -17.83 -2.37
CA GLY A 192 10.80 -17.95 -3.11
C GLY A 192 10.59 -18.50 -4.53
N LEU A 193 9.71 -19.50 -4.67
CA LEU A 193 9.34 -20.08 -5.95
C LEU A 193 8.62 -19.06 -6.85
N VAL A 194 7.62 -18.35 -6.32
CA VAL A 194 6.88 -17.33 -7.09
C VAL A 194 7.82 -16.20 -7.54
N ASP A 195 8.74 -15.75 -6.68
CA ASP A 195 9.75 -14.75 -7.04
C ASP A 195 10.72 -15.24 -8.12
N PHE A 196 11.12 -16.51 -8.08
CA PHE A 196 11.93 -17.11 -9.12
C PHE A 196 11.18 -17.21 -10.46
N ILE A 197 9.90 -17.61 -10.44
CA ILE A 197 9.06 -17.64 -11.64
C ILE A 197 8.88 -16.23 -12.18
N THR A 198 8.58 -15.25 -11.31
CA THR A 198 8.50 -13.83 -11.68
C THR A 198 9.79 -13.36 -12.36
N HIS A 199 10.95 -13.75 -11.81
CA HIS A 199 12.24 -13.42 -12.40
C HIS A 199 12.39 -14.00 -13.82
N CYS A 200 12.04 -15.27 -14.03
CA CYS A 200 12.05 -15.88 -15.35
C CYS A 200 11.09 -15.19 -16.32
N GLN A 201 9.88 -14.84 -15.87
CA GLN A 201 8.89 -14.14 -16.68
C GLN A 201 9.39 -12.76 -17.13
N PHE A 202 9.96 -11.95 -16.24
CA PHE A 202 10.49 -10.64 -16.62
C PHE A 202 11.67 -10.75 -17.59
N LEU A 203 12.58 -11.71 -17.38
CA LEU A 203 13.66 -11.98 -18.35
C LEU A 203 13.11 -12.37 -19.72
N TRP A 204 12.10 -13.24 -19.76
CA TRP A 204 11.44 -13.66 -21.00
C TRP A 204 10.77 -12.48 -21.72
N ASN A 205 10.21 -11.53 -20.97
CA ASN A 205 9.58 -10.32 -21.51
C ASN A 205 10.59 -9.17 -21.78
N GLY A 206 11.89 -9.48 -21.85
CA GLY A 206 12.93 -8.53 -22.27
C GLY A 206 13.38 -7.52 -21.19
N PHE A 207 12.96 -7.71 -19.94
CA PHE A 207 13.46 -6.89 -18.84
C PHE A 207 14.84 -7.36 -18.38
N GLN A 208 15.60 -6.41 -17.84
CA GLN A 208 16.93 -6.60 -17.30
C GLN A 208 16.88 -6.51 -15.78
N TYR A 209 17.28 -7.58 -15.10
CA TYR A 209 17.33 -7.58 -13.64
C TYR A 209 18.60 -6.93 -13.10
N TYR A 210 18.44 -5.95 -12.21
CA TYR A 210 19.51 -5.31 -11.46
C TYR A 210 19.42 -5.72 -9.99
N ALA A 211 20.19 -6.72 -9.59
CA ALA A 211 20.19 -7.22 -8.22
C ALA A 211 20.92 -6.29 -7.24
N GLN A 212 20.53 -6.37 -5.97
CA GLN A 212 21.26 -5.79 -4.84
C GLN A 212 22.72 -6.30 -4.79
N PRO A 213 23.60 -5.60 -4.04
CA PRO A 213 24.97 -6.06 -3.80
C PRO A 213 25.01 -7.47 -3.17
N LYS A 214 26.03 -8.27 -3.53
CA LYS A 214 26.18 -9.66 -3.03
C LYS A 214 26.20 -9.76 -1.50
N ALA A 215 26.68 -8.73 -0.80
CA ALA A 215 26.69 -8.67 0.65
C ALA A 215 25.29 -8.74 1.29
N LYS A 216 24.24 -8.38 0.55
CA LYS A 216 22.84 -8.43 1.00
C LYS A 216 22.18 -9.80 0.73
N PHE A 217 22.91 -10.79 0.20
CA PHE A 217 22.32 -12.09 -0.15
C PHE A 217 21.60 -12.78 1.02
N LEU A 218 22.17 -12.71 2.22
CA LEU A 218 21.60 -13.32 3.43
C LEU A 218 20.63 -12.39 4.19
N SER A 219 20.38 -11.17 3.70
CA SER A 219 19.54 -10.20 4.42
C SER A 219 18.04 -10.31 4.11
N VAL A 220 17.66 -11.27 3.25
CA VAL A 220 16.28 -11.45 2.78
C VAL A 220 15.89 -12.92 2.90
N ILE A 221 14.72 -13.18 3.50
CA ILE A 221 14.15 -14.51 3.61
C ILE A 221 12.80 -14.55 2.89
N PRO A 222 12.58 -15.53 1.99
CA PRO A 222 13.52 -16.57 1.56
C PRO A 222 14.73 -16.01 0.80
N LEU A 223 15.82 -16.78 0.80
CA LEU A 223 17.02 -16.44 0.04
C LEU A 223 16.70 -16.35 -1.45
N ARG A 224 17.09 -15.24 -2.07
CA ARG A 224 16.82 -14.97 -3.49
C ARG A 224 17.94 -15.54 -4.36
N VAL A 225 17.90 -16.84 -4.66
CA VAL A 225 18.95 -17.56 -5.41
C VAL A 225 19.28 -16.93 -6.77
N GLN A 226 18.29 -16.35 -7.43
CA GLN A 226 18.45 -15.63 -8.70
C GLN A 226 19.41 -14.44 -8.60
N THR A 227 19.58 -13.87 -7.41
CA THR A 227 20.54 -12.78 -7.21
C THR A 227 21.99 -13.24 -7.34
N LEU A 228 22.32 -14.51 -7.09
CA LEU A 228 23.70 -15.00 -7.23
C LEU A 228 24.16 -14.99 -8.69
N PHE A 229 23.25 -15.29 -9.61
CA PHE A 229 23.53 -15.40 -11.05
C PHE A 229 23.17 -14.14 -11.85
N ALA A 230 22.70 -13.08 -11.18
CA ALA A 230 22.32 -11.84 -11.85
C ALA A 230 23.51 -11.23 -12.61
N ARG A 231 23.31 -10.99 -13.92
CA ARG A 231 24.31 -10.39 -14.82
C ARG A 231 24.59 -8.93 -14.51
N ARG A 232 23.63 -8.22 -13.90
CA ARG A 232 23.72 -6.79 -13.59
C ARG A 232 23.50 -6.56 -12.10
N ARG A 233 24.14 -5.52 -11.60
CA ARG A 233 24.03 -5.08 -10.21
C ARG A 233 23.53 -3.65 -10.17
N SER A 234 22.61 -3.42 -9.25
CA SER A 234 22.13 -2.09 -8.93
C SER A 234 23.28 -1.22 -8.44
N LYS A 235 23.27 0.05 -8.85
CA LYS A 235 24.15 1.08 -8.27
C LYS A 235 23.62 1.54 -6.91
N SER A 236 22.32 1.37 -6.66
CA SER A 236 21.76 1.49 -5.32
C SER A 236 22.29 0.37 -4.43
N ALA A 237 22.66 0.73 -3.20
CA ALA A 237 23.10 -0.23 -2.20
C ALA A 237 21.95 -1.02 -1.57
N GLU A 238 20.72 -0.52 -1.71
CA GLU A 238 19.55 -0.99 -0.96
C GLU A 238 18.42 -1.51 -1.85
N LEU A 239 18.32 -1.10 -3.13
CA LEU A 239 17.21 -1.44 -4.00
C LEU A 239 17.66 -2.31 -5.18
N SER A 240 16.97 -3.43 -5.39
CA SER A 240 16.94 -4.12 -6.67
C SER A 240 15.75 -3.62 -7.50
N TYR A 241 15.85 -3.77 -8.81
CA TYR A 241 14.82 -3.34 -9.74
C TYR A 241 14.91 -4.09 -11.07
N TRP A 242 13.84 -3.99 -11.84
CA TRP A 242 13.77 -4.44 -13.22
C TRP A 242 13.78 -3.25 -14.16
N HIS A 243 14.55 -3.37 -15.24
CA HIS A 243 14.71 -2.31 -16.22
C HIS A 243 14.38 -2.82 -17.63
N ARG A 244 13.43 -2.18 -18.29
CA ARG A 244 13.21 -2.29 -19.73
C ARG A 244 13.83 -1.08 -20.42
N PRO A 245 14.78 -1.27 -21.36
CA PRO A 245 15.45 -0.14 -22.02
C PRO A 245 14.48 0.81 -22.71
N HIS A 246 14.76 2.10 -22.60
CA HIS A 246 14.03 3.13 -23.33
C HIS A 246 14.69 3.38 -24.69
N THR A 247 13.91 3.29 -25.77
CA THR A 247 14.39 3.55 -27.15
C THR A 247 13.50 4.52 -27.92
N ALA A 248 12.28 4.76 -27.45
CA ALA A 248 11.42 5.79 -28.02
C ALA A 248 12.05 7.18 -27.82
N THR A 249 11.99 8.03 -28.85
CA THR A 249 12.55 9.39 -28.83
C THR A 249 11.49 10.47 -28.61
N ASP A 250 10.23 10.12 -28.81
CA ASP A 250 9.03 10.97 -28.70
C ASP A 250 8.22 10.67 -27.43
N LYS A 251 8.78 9.85 -26.52
CA LYS A 251 8.09 9.39 -25.31
C LYS A 251 8.99 9.52 -24.08
N LEU A 252 8.37 9.71 -22.92
CA LEU A 252 9.00 9.62 -21.61
C LEU A 252 9.06 8.16 -21.12
N PRO A 253 10.07 7.79 -20.32
CA PRO A 253 10.11 6.50 -19.64
C PRO A 253 9.17 6.46 -18.43
N VAL A 254 8.86 5.25 -17.94
CA VAL A 254 7.98 5.01 -16.79
C VAL A 254 8.79 4.50 -15.59
N VAL A 255 8.58 5.12 -14.43
CA VAL A 255 9.01 4.59 -13.14
C VAL A 255 7.80 3.97 -12.46
N PHE A 256 7.88 2.68 -12.15
CA PHE A 256 6.81 1.91 -11.52
C PHE A 256 7.13 1.55 -10.07
N VAL A 257 6.20 1.83 -9.16
CA VAL A 257 6.30 1.53 -7.72
C VAL A 257 5.10 0.71 -7.27
N HIS A 258 5.38 -0.51 -6.80
CA HIS A 258 4.33 -1.49 -6.50
C HIS A 258 3.74 -1.38 -5.09
N GLY A 259 2.58 -2.03 -4.91
CA GLY A 259 1.88 -2.17 -3.62
C GLY A 259 2.31 -3.38 -2.79
N ILE A 260 1.72 -3.54 -1.61
CA ILE A 260 1.93 -4.71 -0.74
C ILE A 260 1.48 -5.99 -1.47
N GLY A 261 2.28 -7.06 -1.42
CA GLY A 261 1.96 -8.30 -2.14
C GLY A 261 3.13 -9.27 -2.26
N ILE A 262 3.13 -10.11 -3.28
CA ILE A 262 4.22 -11.06 -3.58
C ILE A 262 5.28 -10.37 -4.48
N GLY A 263 5.62 -9.11 -4.17
CA GLY A 263 6.50 -8.29 -5.01
C GLY A 263 5.90 -8.02 -6.39
N LEU A 264 6.70 -8.18 -7.46
CA LEU A 264 6.31 -7.79 -8.82
C LEU A 264 5.44 -8.81 -9.58
N TRP A 265 5.13 -9.96 -8.98
CA TRP A 265 4.32 -11.02 -9.61
C TRP A 265 3.02 -10.50 -10.23
N THR A 266 2.25 -9.72 -9.46
CA THR A 266 0.95 -9.17 -9.89
C THR A 266 1.03 -8.29 -11.14
N TYR A 267 2.18 -7.64 -11.37
CA TYR A 267 2.31 -6.58 -12.38
C TYR A 267 3.06 -7.05 -13.63
N GLY A 268 3.57 -8.28 -13.67
CA GLY A 268 4.34 -8.81 -14.80
C GLY A 268 3.61 -8.67 -16.15
N PRO A 269 2.35 -9.15 -16.26
CA PRO A 269 1.55 -8.99 -17.49
C PRO A 269 1.32 -7.52 -17.87
N PHE A 270 0.88 -6.70 -16.91
CA PHE A 270 0.63 -5.26 -17.10
C PHE A 270 1.87 -4.51 -17.64
N LEU A 271 3.02 -4.68 -16.99
CA LEU A 271 4.26 -4.00 -17.39
C LEU A 271 4.77 -4.48 -18.75
N SER A 272 4.51 -5.74 -19.10
CA SER A 272 4.85 -6.29 -20.42
C SER A 272 3.93 -5.75 -21.51
N GLN A 273 2.64 -5.61 -21.21
CA GLN A 273 1.60 -5.09 -22.11
C GLN A 273 1.77 -3.62 -22.47
N LEU A 274 2.42 -2.80 -21.63
CA LEU A 274 2.64 -1.38 -21.91
C LEU A 274 3.28 -1.14 -23.29
N ASN A 275 4.15 -2.04 -23.74
CA ASN A 275 4.80 -1.97 -25.06
C ASN A 275 4.22 -2.95 -26.11
N GLY A 276 3.13 -3.67 -25.80
CA GLY A 276 2.56 -4.73 -26.65
C GLY A 276 1.92 -4.26 -27.96
N SER A 277 1.69 -2.95 -28.11
CA SER A 277 1.06 -2.32 -29.28
C SER A 277 1.98 -1.26 -29.91
N SER A 278 3.27 -1.55 -30.00
CA SER A 278 4.26 -0.60 -30.52
C SER A 278 4.08 -0.36 -32.02
N ASP A 279 3.49 0.79 -32.36
CA ASP A 279 3.74 1.51 -33.62
C ASP A 279 5.22 1.94 -33.70
N ASP A 280 5.71 2.22 -34.91
CA ASP A 280 7.11 2.48 -35.36
C ASP A 280 8.00 3.42 -34.50
N GLY A 281 7.48 4.08 -33.45
CA GLY A 281 8.16 5.06 -32.59
C GLY A 281 8.97 4.49 -31.41
N GLY A 282 9.33 3.20 -31.41
CA GLY A 282 10.22 2.61 -30.39
C GLY A 282 9.59 2.28 -29.03
N GLN A 283 10.41 1.78 -28.11
CA GLN A 283 10.00 1.19 -26.83
C GLN A 283 10.01 2.19 -25.67
N ILE A 284 8.91 2.24 -24.90
CA ILE A 284 8.82 2.95 -23.62
C ILE A 284 9.65 2.18 -22.59
N GLY A 285 10.63 2.85 -21.98
CA GLY A 285 11.45 2.27 -20.94
C GLY A 285 10.70 2.16 -19.63
N ILE A 286 11.00 1.15 -18.82
CA ILE A 286 10.35 0.91 -17.53
C ILE A 286 11.41 0.61 -16.47
N ILE A 287 11.39 1.34 -15.35
CA ILE A 287 12.08 0.93 -14.12
C ILE A 287 11.02 0.53 -13.10
N ALA A 288 10.96 -0.77 -12.77
CA ALA A 288 10.08 -1.30 -11.73
C ALA A 288 10.91 -1.64 -10.48
N VAL A 289 10.74 -0.84 -9.43
CA VAL A 289 11.52 -0.95 -8.19
C VAL A 289 10.98 -2.08 -7.32
N GLU A 290 11.84 -2.89 -6.71
CA GLU A 290 11.43 -3.94 -5.76
C GLU A 290 11.45 -3.44 -4.31
N LEU A 291 10.27 -3.37 -3.69
CA LEU A 291 10.09 -3.00 -2.28
C LEU A 291 10.00 -4.26 -1.42
N LEU A 292 11.14 -4.90 -1.15
CA LEU A 292 11.18 -6.20 -0.47
C LEU A 292 10.51 -6.23 0.93
N PRO A 293 10.59 -5.18 1.78
CA PRO A 293 9.96 -5.18 3.10
C PRO A 293 8.44 -5.33 3.10
N ILE A 294 7.77 -4.97 2.00
CA ILE A 294 6.31 -5.12 1.81
C ILE A 294 5.95 -6.27 0.85
N SER A 295 6.92 -7.14 0.55
CA SER A 295 6.78 -8.21 -0.47
C SER A 295 6.64 -9.62 0.14
N PHE A 296 6.05 -9.74 1.33
CA PHE A 296 5.89 -10.98 2.12
C PHE A 296 7.23 -11.69 2.40
N ARG A 297 8.21 -10.91 2.84
CA ARG A 297 9.59 -11.34 3.14
C ARG A 297 10.01 -10.86 4.50
N LEU A 298 10.89 -11.63 5.14
CA LEU A 298 11.62 -11.14 6.31
C LEU A 298 12.87 -10.42 5.83
N THR A 299 12.99 -9.14 6.17
CA THR A 299 14.06 -8.25 5.69
C THR A 299 14.60 -7.34 6.80
N SER A 300 15.55 -6.47 6.52
CA SER A 300 15.81 -5.31 7.39
C SER A 300 14.62 -4.35 7.38
N SER A 301 14.64 -3.35 8.27
CA SER A 301 13.64 -2.27 8.26
C SER A 301 13.52 -1.64 6.87
N PRO A 302 12.32 -1.17 6.47
CA PRO A 302 12.16 -0.39 5.25
C PRO A 302 13.02 0.87 5.28
N LEU A 303 13.32 1.38 4.09
CA LEU A 303 14.08 2.63 3.96
C LEU A 303 13.23 3.80 4.49
N THR A 304 13.90 4.76 5.12
CA THR A 304 13.28 6.04 5.44
C THR A 304 12.96 6.80 4.14
N LYS A 305 12.04 7.76 4.22
CA LYS A 305 11.68 8.64 3.09
C LYS A 305 12.90 9.20 2.35
N LEU A 306 13.85 9.80 3.07
CA LEU A 306 15.03 10.42 2.46
C LEU A 306 15.96 9.38 1.82
N GLU A 307 16.14 8.23 2.47
CA GLU A 307 17.01 7.18 1.94
C GLU A 307 16.41 6.51 0.71
N PHE A 308 15.09 6.30 0.67
CA PHE A 308 14.39 5.82 -0.52
C PHE A 308 14.61 6.76 -1.71
N LEU A 309 14.36 8.07 -1.52
CA LEU A 309 14.54 9.08 -2.57
C LEU A 309 15.98 9.08 -3.08
N ARG A 310 16.96 9.07 -2.18
CA ARG A 310 18.38 9.05 -2.54
C ARG A 310 18.75 7.79 -3.36
N GLN A 311 18.28 6.62 -2.94
CA GLN A 311 18.57 5.36 -3.61
C GLN A 311 17.89 5.26 -4.99
N LEU A 312 16.68 5.80 -5.12
CA LEU A 312 16.00 5.92 -6.41
C LEU A 312 16.74 6.90 -7.34
N GLY A 313 17.25 8.01 -6.81
CA GLY A 313 18.00 9.01 -7.58
C GLY A 313 19.22 8.40 -8.25
N ILE A 314 20.00 7.64 -7.47
CA ILE A 314 21.15 6.85 -7.99
C ILE A 314 20.74 5.90 -9.11
N ILE A 315 19.58 5.25 -8.99
CA ILE A 315 19.08 4.36 -10.04
C ILE A 315 18.78 5.15 -11.32
N LEU A 316 18.02 6.24 -11.23
CA LEU A 316 17.64 7.04 -12.40
C LEU A 316 18.86 7.67 -13.08
N GLU A 317 19.79 8.23 -12.29
CA GLU A 317 21.06 8.78 -12.79
C GLU A 317 21.88 7.72 -13.53
N SER A 318 21.94 6.49 -13.01
CA SER A 318 22.70 5.41 -13.65
C SER A 318 22.18 5.00 -15.03
N HIS A 319 20.91 5.32 -15.33
CA HIS A 319 20.29 5.14 -16.64
C HIS A 319 20.17 6.43 -17.46
N GLY A 320 20.61 7.56 -16.90
CA GLY A 320 20.50 8.87 -17.56
C GLY A 320 19.06 9.37 -17.71
N TRP A 321 18.13 8.93 -16.85
CA TRP A 321 16.71 9.31 -16.95
C TRP A 321 16.47 10.64 -16.24
N GLY A 322 16.15 11.69 -16.99
CA GLY A 322 15.76 13.00 -16.47
C GLY A 322 14.28 13.03 -16.08
N ASP A 323 13.44 13.35 -17.05
CA ASP A 323 11.98 13.42 -16.91
C ASP A 323 11.32 12.05 -17.12
N PHE A 324 10.24 11.77 -16.40
CA PHE A 324 9.55 10.48 -16.46
C PHE A 324 8.06 10.57 -16.07
N VAL A 325 7.32 9.52 -16.41
CA VAL A 325 5.95 9.27 -15.93
C VAL A 325 6.00 8.35 -14.72
N LEU A 326 5.32 8.72 -13.64
CA LEU A 326 5.23 7.89 -12.43
C LEU A 326 3.98 7.01 -12.49
N ALA A 327 4.13 5.71 -12.31
CA ALA A 327 3.03 4.77 -12.20
C ALA A 327 3.11 4.06 -10.84
N THR A 328 2.04 4.07 -10.05
CA THR A 328 2.04 3.40 -8.73
C THR A 328 0.77 2.61 -8.48
N HIS A 329 0.88 1.61 -7.60
CA HIS A 329 -0.29 0.88 -7.09
C HIS A 329 -0.29 0.85 -5.57
N SER A 330 -1.44 1.07 -4.93
CA SER A 330 -1.67 0.83 -3.50
C SER A 330 -0.59 1.51 -2.65
N TYR A 331 0.14 0.78 -1.80
CA TYR A 331 1.26 1.28 -0.99
C TYR A 331 2.29 2.10 -1.80
N GLY A 332 2.50 1.82 -3.08
CA GLY A 332 3.38 2.60 -3.94
C GLY A 332 3.00 4.09 -4.01
N SER A 333 1.72 4.43 -3.80
CA SER A 333 1.25 5.82 -3.77
C SER A 333 1.78 6.61 -2.56
N VAL A 334 2.19 5.92 -1.49
CA VAL A 334 2.88 6.53 -0.34
C VAL A 334 4.27 7.00 -0.75
N LEU A 335 5.00 6.19 -1.50
CA LEU A 335 6.30 6.62 -2.03
C LEU A 335 6.13 7.68 -3.12
N ALA A 336 5.01 7.65 -3.87
CA ALA A 336 4.66 8.75 -4.77
C ALA A 336 4.51 10.08 -4.04
N SER A 337 3.87 10.11 -2.86
CA SER A 337 3.74 11.35 -2.07
C SER A 337 5.10 11.92 -1.68
N HIS A 338 6.05 11.05 -1.33
CA HIS A 338 7.42 11.45 -1.04
C HIS A 338 8.16 11.99 -2.25
N MET A 339 7.99 11.36 -3.42
CA MET A 339 8.62 11.78 -4.67
C MET A 339 8.04 13.11 -5.17
N VAL A 340 6.72 13.26 -5.15
CA VAL A 340 6.03 14.49 -5.58
C VAL A 340 6.47 15.71 -4.76
N ARG A 341 6.62 15.54 -3.43
CA ARG A 341 7.09 16.59 -2.52
C ARG A 341 8.60 16.83 -2.57
N SER A 342 9.36 15.94 -3.18
CA SER A 342 10.81 16.09 -3.26
C SER A 342 11.16 17.21 -4.24
N PRO A 343 12.01 18.17 -3.86
CA PRO A 343 12.53 19.17 -4.80
C PRO A 343 13.27 18.56 -5.99
N GLU A 344 13.86 17.37 -5.81
CA GLU A 344 14.58 16.66 -6.87
C GLU A 344 13.63 15.94 -7.84
N PHE A 345 12.65 15.20 -7.33
CA PHE A 345 11.79 14.34 -8.15
C PHE A 345 10.52 15.03 -8.63
N GLY A 346 9.91 15.89 -7.82
CA GLY A 346 8.66 16.58 -8.16
C GLY A 346 8.69 17.25 -9.54
N PRO A 347 9.77 17.97 -9.93
CA PRO A 347 9.86 18.60 -11.26
C PRO A 347 10.08 17.62 -12.41
N ARG A 348 10.63 16.43 -12.13
CA ARG A 348 10.93 15.37 -13.10
C ARG A 348 9.72 14.50 -13.43
N ILE A 349 8.73 14.45 -12.52
CA ILE A 349 7.47 13.73 -12.75
C ILE A 349 6.54 14.59 -13.60
N LYS A 350 6.47 14.30 -14.91
CA LYS A 350 5.63 15.06 -15.86
C LYS A 350 4.17 14.63 -15.85
N ALA A 351 3.93 13.37 -15.52
CA ALA A 351 2.60 12.82 -15.35
C ALA A 351 2.62 11.70 -14.30
N ALA A 352 1.46 11.42 -13.70
CA ALA A 352 1.32 10.34 -12.75
C ALA A 352 0.03 9.52 -12.97
N VAL A 353 0.13 8.20 -12.84
CA VAL A 353 -1.00 7.26 -12.85
C VAL A 353 -0.98 6.45 -11.57
N LEU A 354 -1.98 6.65 -10.72
CA LEU A 354 -2.08 6.01 -9.41
C LEU A 354 -3.26 5.03 -9.44
N VAL A 355 -2.98 3.76 -9.19
CA VAL A 355 -3.99 2.69 -9.16
C VAL A 355 -4.28 2.30 -7.73
N ASP A 356 -5.55 2.37 -7.33
CA ASP A 356 -6.05 2.14 -5.97
C ASP A 356 -5.17 2.82 -4.89
N PRO A 357 -4.90 4.13 -4.99
CA PRO A 357 -3.96 4.80 -4.09
C PRO A 357 -4.49 4.84 -2.66
N VAL A 358 -3.66 4.35 -1.72
CA VAL A 358 -3.98 4.41 -0.28
C VAL A 358 -3.59 5.72 0.38
N SER A 359 -2.78 6.55 -0.30
CA SER A 359 -2.25 7.81 0.24
C SER A 359 -3.22 8.98 0.14
N ILE A 360 -4.26 8.90 -0.70
CA ILE A 360 -5.28 9.94 -0.84
C ILE A 360 -6.31 9.75 0.26
N MET A 361 -6.68 10.84 0.96
CA MET A 361 -7.60 10.77 2.11
C MET A 361 -7.13 9.80 3.22
N LEU A 362 -5.81 9.57 3.35
CA LEU A 362 -5.22 8.60 4.29
C LEU A 362 -5.55 8.88 5.78
N HIS A 363 -5.97 10.10 6.11
CA HIS A 363 -6.44 10.44 7.46
C HIS A 363 -7.81 9.80 7.79
N GLN A 364 -8.58 9.39 6.78
CA GLN A 364 -9.80 8.61 6.98
C GLN A 364 -9.46 7.24 7.58
N PRO A 365 -10.33 6.71 8.45
CA PRO A 365 -10.03 5.49 9.18
C PRO A 365 -9.99 4.24 8.28
N ASP A 366 -10.61 4.26 7.10
CA ASP A 366 -10.82 3.10 6.24
C ASP A 366 -9.56 2.30 5.96
N VAL A 367 -8.52 2.93 5.41
CA VAL A 367 -7.26 2.25 5.06
C VAL A 367 -6.66 1.58 6.30
N ALA A 368 -6.56 2.35 7.39
CA ALA A 368 -5.94 1.88 8.62
C ALA A 368 -6.76 0.77 9.29
N TYR A 369 -8.07 0.96 9.44
CA TYR A 369 -8.98 0.03 10.08
C TYR A 369 -9.15 -1.25 9.24
N ASN A 370 -9.49 -1.13 7.96
CA ASN A 370 -9.75 -2.27 7.08
C ASN A 370 -8.52 -3.16 6.91
N PHE A 371 -7.33 -2.56 6.86
CA PHE A 371 -6.09 -3.30 6.70
C PHE A 371 -5.58 -3.89 8.01
N THR A 372 -5.70 -3.20 9.15
CA THR A 372 -4.99 -3.60 10.38
C THR A 372 -5.88 -4.05 11.54
N ARG A 373 -7.19 -3.77 11.52
CA ARG A 373 -8.09 -4.02 12.67
C ARG A 373 -9.36 -4.80 12.30
N ARG A 374 -9.86 -4.68 11.08
CA ARG A 374 -11.10 -5.36 10.67
C ARG A 374 -10.98 -6.87 10.81
N LYS A 375 -11.96 -7.46 11.50
CA LYS A 375 -12.05 -8.93 11.60
C LYS A 375 -12.59 -9.49 10.29
N PRO A 376 -11.87 -10.40 9.62
CA PRO A 376 -12.27 -10.91 8.32
C PRO A 376 -13.53 -11.78 8.41
N ARG A 377 -14.46 -11.59 7.47
CA ARG A 377 -15.69 -12.36 7.32
C ARG A 377 -15.79 -13.00 5.93
N ARG A 378 -15.47 -12.25 4.86
CA ARG A 378 -15.51 -12.72 3.46
C ARG A 378 -14.22 -13.39 3.03
N ALA A 379 -14.25 -14.13 1.91
CA ALA A 379 -13.10 -14.87 1.41
C ALA A 379 -11.90 -13.97 1.07
N ASN A 380 -12.12 -12.91 0.29
CA ASN A 380 -11.14 -11.85 0.01
C ASN A 380 -10.60 -11.16 1.28
N GLU A 381 -11.44 -10.94 2.29
CA GLU A 381 -11.00 -10.39 3.58
C GLU A 381 -10.08 -11.35 4.34
N TRP A 382 -10.37 -12.66 4.34
CA TRP A 382 -9.47 -13.67 4.91
C TRP A 382 -8.15 -13.75 4.14
N GLN A 383 -8.19 -13.60 2.80
CA GLN A 383 -6.99 -13.53 1.99
C GLN A 383 -6.13 -12.31 2.38
N LEU A 384 -6.70 -11.11 2.43
CA LEU A 384 -5.98 -9.90 2.83
C LEU A 384 -5.43 -10.03 4.26
N TRP A 385 -6.29 -10.40 5.20
CA TRP A 385 -5.93 -10.51 6.61
C TRP A 385 -4.77 -11.49 6.82
N TYR A 386 -4.89 -12.71 6.30
CA TYR A 386 -3.84 -13.70 6.53
C TYR A 386 -2.60 -13.41 5.72
N PHE A 387 -2.68 -13.09 4.43
CA PHE A 387 -1.46 -13.00 3.60
C PHE A 387 -0.77 -11.65 3.66
N ALA A 388 -1.51 -10.55 3.82
CA ALA A 388 -0.94 -9.21 3.86
C ALA A 388 -0.87 -8.65 5.28
N SER A 389 -2.02 -8.47 5.96
CA SER A 389 -2.07 -7.76 7.24
C SER A 389 -1.26 -8.42 8.35
N MET A 390 -1.31 -9.76 8.42
CA MET A 390 -0.62 -10.54 9.45
C MET A 390 0.82 -10.90 9.09
N ASP A 391 1.32 -10.50 7.90
CA ASP A 391 2.69 -10.79 7.46
C ASP A 391 3.70 -10.03 8.31
N PRO A 392 4.74 -10.69 8.87
CA PRO A 392 5.70 -10.00 9.73
C PRO A 392 6.49 -8.88 9.05
N GLY A 393 6.77 -8.97 7.75
CA GLY A 393 7.44 -7.91 6.99
C GLY A 393 6.56 -6.67 6.86
N VAL A 394 5.35 -6.89 6.34
CA VAL A 394 4.35 -5.83 6.15
C VAL A 394 3.96 -5.20 7.48
N ALA A 395 3.68 -6.01 8.50
CA ALA A 395 3.27 -5.53 9.81
C ALA A 395 4.40 -4.73 10.49
N HIS A 396 5.67 -5.10 10.29
CA HIS A 396 6.80 -4.29 10.74
C HIS A 396 6.83 -2.92 10.03
N ALA A 397 6.70 -2.91 8.70
CA ALA A 397 6.73 -1.70 7.90
C ALA A 397 5.59 -0.74 8.30
N LEU A 398 4.36 -1.24 8.43
CA LEU A 398 3.20 -0.44 8.78
C LEU A 398 3.15 -0.05 10.26
N GLY A 399 3.53 -0.97 11.15
CA GLY A 399 3.44 -0.74 12.59
C GLY A 399 4.56 0.15 13.14
N ARG A 400 5.72 0.25 12.47
CA ARG A 400 6.90 0.94 13.03
C ARG A 400 7.54 1.98 12.12
N HIS A 401 7.18 2.02 10.83
CA HIS A 401 7.82 2.89 9.84
C HIS A 401 6.82 3.59 8.91
N PHE A 402 5.53 3.60 9.27
CA PHE A 402 4.48 4.25 8.49
C PHE A 402 3.86 5.40 9.27
N PHE A 403 4.24 6.62 8.92
CA PHE A 403 3.75 7.85 9.55
C PHE A 403 2.76 8.54 8.62
N TRP A 404 1.48 8.51 8.99
CA TRP A 404 0.39 8.92 8.09
C TRP A 404 0.54 10.37 7.61
N ASN A 405 1.05 11.26 8.46
CA ASN A 405 1.28 12.68 8.15
C ASN A 405 2.35 12.89 7.07
N GLU A 406 3.38 12.05 6.99
CA GLU A 406 4.37 12.07 5.90
C GLU A 406 3.83 11.42 4.62
N ASN A 407 2.86 10.52 4.76
CA ASN A 407 2.39 9.60 3.72
C ASN A 407 1.15 10.10 2.97
N VAL A 408 0.23 10.80 3.66
CA VAL A 408 -0.97 11.38 3.07
C VAL A 408 -0.58 12.34 1.95
N ILE A 409 -1.32 12.38 0.85
CA ILE A 409 -1.11 13.35 -0.25
C ILE A 409 -2.43 14.06 -0.54
N TRP A 410 -2.38 15.38 -0.71
CA TRP A 410 -3.54 16.21 -1.01
C TRP A 410 -3.66 16.44 -2.51
N LYS A 411 -4.89 16.67 -2.99
CA LYS A 411 -5.26 16.84 -4.40
C LYS A 411 -4.39 17.88 -5.10
N GLU A 412 -4.23 19.04 -4.50
CA GLU A 412 -3.46 20.16 -5.02
C GLU A 412 -1.95 19.85 -5.12
N GLU A 413 -1.41 19.01 -4.22
CA GLU A 413 0.01 18.63 -4.28
C GLU A 413 0.29 17.67 -5.45
N LEU A 414 -0.68 16.81 -5.79
CA LEU A 414 -0.55 15.91 -6.95
C LEU A 414 -0.56 16.68 -8.27
N LEU A 415 -1.31 17.78 -8.34
CA LEU A 415 -1.40 18.64 -9.53
C LEU A 415 -0.25 19.63 -9.65
N ALA A 416 0.28 20.10 -8.52
CA ALA A 416 1.32 21.14 -8.50
C ALA A 416 2.63 20.67 -9.16
N LEU A 417 3.19 21.54 -10.02
CA LEU A 417 4.58 21.46 -10.45
C LEU A 417 5.44 22.28 -9.45
N PRO A 418 6.59 21.77 -8.95
CA PRO A 418 7.27 22.41 -7.81
C PRO A 418 7.81 23.82 -8.04
N GLN A 419 7.91 24.30 -9.29
CA GLN A 419 8.19 25.72 -9.56
C GLN A 419 7.13 26.67 -8.97
N GLN A 420 5.98 26.12 -8.52
CA GLN A 420 4.85 26.84 -7.94
C GLN A 420 4.64 26.54 -6.45
N LEU A 421 5.51 25.77 -5.80
CA LEU A 421 5.44 25.50 -4.36
C LEU A 421 6.54 26.28 -3.67
N THR A 422 6.34 27.58 -3.44
CA THR A 422 7.15 28.26 -2.42
C THR A 422 6.80 27.69 -1.05
N ALA A 423 7.75 27.61 -0.12
CA ALA A 423 7.53 27.13 1.25
C ALA A 423 6.45 27.94 2.02
N GLN A 424 5.97 29.04 1.43
CA GLN A 424 4.94 29.93 1.94
C GLN A 424 3.53 29.57 1.44
N GLU A 425 3.39 29.00 0.24
CA GLU A 425 2.08 28.56 -0.31
C GLU A 425 1.59 27.22 0.24
N LEU A 426 2.49 26.42 0.82
CA LEU A 426 2.14 25.27 1.65
C LEU A 426 1.58 25.68 3.04
N ARG A 427 1.59 26.98 3.39
CA ARG A 427 1.25 27.49 4.73
C ARG A 427 -0.14 28.13 4.84
N GLU A 428 -0.79 28.51 3.74
CA GLU A 428 -2.08 29.20 3.77
C GLU A 428 -3.11 28.54 2.82
N PRO A 429 -4.39 28.41 3.24
CA PRO A 429 -5.44 27.96 2.34
C PRO A 429 -5.73 29.04 1.30
N ARG A 430 -5.60 28.70 0.00
CA ARG A 430 -5.97 29.63 -1.08
C ARG A 430 -7.48 29.91 -1.02
N GLY A 431 -7.83 31.14 -0.68
CA GLY A 431 -9.11 31.73 -1.05
C GLY A 431 -9.23 31.83 -2.57
N SER A 432 -10.47 31.77 -3.05
CA SER A 432 -10.92 31.78 -4.44
C SER A 432 -10.21 32.80 -5.36
N ALA A 433 -9.07 32.44 -5.93
CA ALA A 433 -8.43 33.15 -7.03
C ALA A 433 -8.52 32.30 -8.30
N THR A 434 -9.00 32.93 -9.38
CA THR A 434 -9.25 32.31 -10.68
C THR A 434 -8.00 31.66 -11.29
N PRO A 435 -8.09 30.42 -11.81
CA PRO A 435 -6.96 29.70 -12.35
C PRO A 435 -6.76 30.05 -13.84
N GLU A 436 -6.01 31.10 -14.14
CA GLU A 436 -5.54 31.34 -15.51
C GLU A 436 -4.03 31.09 -15.58
N ASN A 437 -3.65 30.04 -16.32
CA ASN A 437 -2.30 29.69 -16.78
C ASN A 437 -1.24 29.16 -15.79
N GLN A 438 -1.62 28.33 -14.82
CA GLN A 438 -0.63 27.48 -14.11
C GLN A 438 -0.58 26.08 -14.74
N ALA A 439 0.57 25.70 -15.31
CA ALA A 439 0.78 24.36 -15.85
C ALA A 439 0.66 23.33 -14.72
N THR A 440 -0.28 22.38 -14.85
CA THR A 440 -0.51 21.29 -13.90
C THR A 440 0.09 19.98 -14.42
N ARG A 441 0.46 19.09 -13.49
CA ARG A 441 0.89 17.73 -13.83
C ARG A 441 -0.32 16.93 -14.32
N ALA A 442 -0.19 16.24 -15.45
CA ALA A 442 -1.21 15.32 -15.91
C ALA A 442 -1.37 14.16 -14.91
N LEU A 443 -2.60 13.91 -14.45
CA LEU A 443 -2.87 13.00 -13.35
C LEU A 443 -4.05 12.09 -13.68
N ALA A 444 -3.83 10.78 -13.54
CA ALA A 444 -4.90 9.79 -13.60
C ALA A 444 -4.97 8.97 -12.31
N ILE A 445 -6.17 8.82 -11.77
CA ILE A 445 -6.46 8.01 -10.59
C ILE A 445 -7.38 6.87 -11.00
N CYS A 446 -6.91 5.63 -10.89
CA CYS A 446 -7.72 4.44 -11.13
C CYS A 446 -8.28 3.95 -9.79
N LEU A 447 -9.60 3.78 -9.70
CA LEU A 447 -10.30 3.38 -8.48
C LEU A 447 -11.14 2.12 -8.74
N SER A 448 -10.90 1.08 -7.95
CA SER A 448 -11.70 -0.13 -7.90
C SER A 448 -12.97 0.09 -7.06
N GLU A 449 -14.15 -0.19 -7.61
CA GLU A 449 -15.43 0.13 -6.95
C GLU A 449 -15.60 -0.54 -5.58
N ARG A 450 -15.22 -1.81 -5.49
CA ARG A 450 -15.46 -2.66 -4.31
C ARG A 450 -14.20 -2.84 -3.47
N ASP A 451 -13.27 -1.89 -3.56
CA ASP A 451 -12.01 -1.89 -2.84
C ASP A 451 -12.23 -2.18 -1.35
N LEU A 452 -11.69 -3.31 -0.90
CA LEU A 452 -11.87 -3.77 0.48
C LEU A 452 -11.04 -2.97 1.50
N ILE A 453 -10.13 -2.10 1.05
CA ILE A 453 -9.20 -1.29 1.86
C ILE A 453 -9.64 0.18 1.90
N VAL A 454 -9.86 0.79 0.73
CA VAL A 454 -10.07 2.23 0.55
C VAL A 454 -11.56 2.52 0.35
N ASP A 455 -12.08 3.58 0.97
CA ASP A 455 -13.40 4.11 0.61
C ASP A 455 -13.31 4.90 -0.71
N THR A 456 -13.39 4.18 -1.83
CA THR A 456 -13.18 4.74 -3.16
C THR A 456 -14.25 5.74 -3.57
N MET A 457 -15.46 5.65 -3.01
CA MET A 457 -16.51 6.64 -3.24
C MET A 457 -16.15 7.98 -2.59
N THR A 458 -15.72 7.95 -1.32
CA THR A 458 -15.25 9.16 -0.63
C THR A 458 -14.04 9.77 -1.34
N VAL A 459 -13.08 8.94 -1.79
CA VAL A 459 -11.93 9.41 -2.57
C VAL A 459 -12.34 10.02 -3.91
N ALA A 460 -13.26 9.38 -4.65
CA ALA A 460 -13.80 9.88 -5.91
C ALA A 460 -14.47 11.25 -5.73
N GLN A 461 -15.30 11.40 -4.70
CA GLN A 461 -15.97 12.67 -4.38
C GLN A 461 -14.98 13.77 -3.99
N TYR A 462 -13.96 13.43 -3.19
CA TYR A 462 -12.88 14.36 -2.85
C TYR A 462 -12.14 14.85 -4.10
N LEU A 463 -11.83 13.95 -5.03
CA LEU A 463 -11.14 14.31 -6.27
C LEU A 463 -12.02 15.14 -7.20
N ALA A 464 -13.32 14.82 -7.29
CA ALA A 464 -14.31 15.54 -8.09
C ALA A 464 -14.71 16.91 -7.52
N ASP A 465 -14.34 17.22 -6.28
CA ASP A 465 -14.49 18.56 -5.66
C ASP A 465 -15.89 19.16 -5.79
N GLY A 466 -16.91 18.36 -5.48
CA GLY A 466 -18.31 18.78 -5.50
C GLY A 466 -18.96 18.81 -6.88
N GLU A 467 -18.25 18.42 -7.95
CA GLU A 467 -18.85 18.22 -9.26
C GLU A 467 -19.91 17.09 -9.22
N SER A 468 -20.99 17.25 -9.97
CA SER A 468 -22.10 16.28 -10.00
C SER A 468 -21.72 15.04 -10.81
N TRP A 469 -20.79 14.24 -10.30
CA TRP A 469 -20.43 12.93 -10.81
C TRP A 469 -20.74 11.85 -9.79
N VAL A 470 -21.45 10.81 -10.24
CA VAL A 470 -21.73 9.62 -9.42
C VAL A 470 -21.18 8.41 -10.19
N PRO A 471 -20.10 7.79 -9.70
CA PRO A 471 -19.53 6.60 -10.33
C PRO A 471 -20.57 5.48 -10.46
N GLY A 472 -20.59 4.78 -11.60
CA GLY A 472 -21.41 3.57 -11.78
C GLY A 472 -22.92 3.77 -11.96
N ARG A 473 -23.46 4.99 -11.92
CA ARG A 473 -24.83 5.26 -12.39
C ARG A 473 -24.84 5.48 -13.90
N GLY A 474 -24.96 4.40 -14.66
CA GLY A 474 -25.59 4.48 -15.99
C GLY A 474 -27.04 4.93 -15.82
N GLY A 475 -27.53 5.83 -16.66
CA GLY A 475 -28.88 6.38 -16.56
C GLY A 475 -29.95 5.29 -16.42
N GLY A 476 -30.88 5.49 -15.48
CA GLY A 476 -32.07 4.64 -15.35
C GLY A 476 -32.89 4.71 -16.63
N GLY A 477 -32.81 3.66 -17.43
CA GLY A 477 -33.69 3.37 -18.55
C GLY A 477 -33.94 1.86 -18.56
N ASP A 478 -35.19 1.49 -18.28
CA ASP A 478 -35.84 0.18 -18.25
C ASP A 478 -35.03 -1.10 -18.53
N GLU A 479 -35.27 -2.08 -17.66
CA GLU A 479 -34.90 -3.49 -17.77
C GLU A 479 -35.46 -4.15 -19.05
N THR A 480 -34.93 -3.85 -20.23
CA THR A 480 -35.02 -4.72 -21.41
C THR A 480 -33.96 -4.34 -22.45
N GLY A 481 -32.79 -4.99 -22.42
CA GLY A 481 -31.87 -4.91 -23.55
C GLY A 481 -30.42 -5.22 -23.20
N HIS A 482 -29.82 -6.14 -23.94
CA HIS A 482 -28.39 -6.33 -23.99
C HIS A 482 -27.73 -5.09 -24.62
N SER A 483 -27.31 -4.12 -23.81
CA SER A 483 -26.46 -3.00 -24.21
C SER A 483 -25.19 -3.00 -23.37
N GLU A 484 -24.04 -2.79 -24.02
CA GLU A 484 -22.75 -2.62 -23.35
C GLU A 484 -22.85 -1.52 -22.26
N PRO A 485 -22.16 -1.67 -21.11
CA PRO A 485 -22.18 -0.64 -20.08
C PRO A 485 -21.66 0.68 -20.65
N ASP A 486 -22.46 1.74 -20.49
CA ASP A 486 -22.16 3.08 -20.96
C ASP A 486 -20.79 3.55 -20.42
N ARG A 487 -19.80 3.67 -21.31
CA ARG A 487 -18.42 4.06 -21.00
C ARG A 487 -18.33 5.44 -20.34
N SER A 488 -19.36 6.28 -20.48
CA SER A 488 -19.42 7.63 -19.88
C SER A 488 -19.39 7.60 -18.34
N SER A 489 -19.89 6.52 -17.71
CA SER A 489 -19.99 6.42 -16.24
C SER A 489 -18.70 5.93 -15.55
N ASN A 490 -17.77 5.35 -16.31
CA ASN A 490 -16.55 4.70 -15.80
C ASN A 490 -15.27 5.54 -15.99
N TYR A 491 -15.45 6.77 -16.48
CA TYR A 491 -14.39 7.74 -16.69
C TYR A 491 -14.93 9.11 -16.35
N PHE A 492 -14.15 9.91 -15.63
CA PHE A 492 -14.48 11.29 -15.31
C PHE A 492 -13.25 12.16 -15.44
N LEU A 493 -13.40 13.33 -16.05
CA LEU A 493 -12.36 14.36 -16.10
C LEU A 493 -12.86 15.53 -15.26
N THR A 494 -12.18 15.79 -14.16
CA THR A 494 -12.51 16.92 -13.27
C THR A 494 -12.18 18.26 -13.94
N GLY A 495 -12.78 19.34 -13.45
CA GLY A 495 -12.54 20.69 -13.96
C GLY A 495 -11.08 21.15 -13.87
N ASP A 496 -10.31 20.57 -12.94
CA ASP A 496 -8.87 20.81 -12.77
C ASP A 496 -7.96 19.78 -13.47
N GLY A 497 -8.55 18.89 -14.28
CA GLY A 497 -7.82 18.04 -15.21
C GLY A 497 -7.38 16.67 -14.68
N ILE A 498 -7.96 16.20 -13.57
CA ILE A 498 -7.72 14.85 -13.04
C ILE A 498 -8.59 13.85 -13.80
N GLU A 499 -7.97 12.81 -14.34
CA GLU A 499 -8.67 11.70 -14.97
C GLU A 499 -8.96 10.60 -13.96
N ILE A 500 -10.23 10.44 -13.58
CA ILE A 500 -10.67 9.35 -12.71
C ILE A 500 -11.15 8.19 -13.58
N LEU A 501 -10.46 7.05 -13.47
CA LEU A 501 -10.85 5.81 -14.12
C LEU A 501 -11.52 4.90 -13.08
N TRP A 502 -12.82 4.69 -13.22
CA TRP A 502 -13.59 3.83 -12.32
C TRP A 502 -13.61 2.39 -12.86
N PHE A 503 -13.35 1.41 -12.00
CA PHE A 503 -13.35 -0.01 -12.33
C PHE A 503 -14.51 -0.72 -11.62
N PRO A 504 -15.67 -0.90 -12.29
CA PRO A 504 -16.85 -1.47 -11.66
C PRO A 504 -16.66 -2.91 -11.22
N GLY A 505 -17.23 -3.25 -10.07
CA GLY A 505 -17.21 -4.60 -9.51
C GLY A 505 -15.84 -5.12 -9.07
N LEU A 506 -14.75 -4.39 -9.37
CA LEU A 506 -13.40 -4.80 -9.01
C LEU A 506 -13.09 -4.45 -7.57
N ASP A 507 -12.36 -5.34 -6.93
CA ASP A 507 -11.72 -5.16 -5.63
C ASP A 507 -10.29 -4.62 -5.80
N HIS A 508 -9.67 -4.20 -4.71
CA HIS A 508 -8.32 -3.63 -4.67
C HIS A 508 -7.30 -4.45 -5.47
N ALA A 509 -6.52 -3.83 -6.34
CA ALA A 509 -5.54 -4.47 -7.23
C ALA A 509 -6.12 -5.36 -8.35
N GLN A 510 -7.43 -5.64 -8.40
CA GLN A 510 -8.00 -6.49 -9.45
C GLN A 510 -7.97 -5.84 -10.83
N ALA A 511 -7.74 -4.52 -10.92
CA ALA A 511 -7.46 -3.84 -12.19
C ALA A 511 -6.23 -4.42 -12.93
N PHE A 512 -5.40 -5.21 -12.26
CA PHE A 512 -4.28 -5.96 -12.85
C PHE A 512 -4.60 -7.43 -13.16
N ASP A 513 -5.81 -7.94 -12.90
CA ASP A 513 -6.11 -9.37 -13.09
C ASP A 513 -6.39 -9.73 -14.57
N THR A 514 -7.01 -8.84 -15.34
CA THR A 514 -7.42 -9.11 -16.73
C THR A 514 -6.65 -8.26 -17.75
N PRO A 515 -6.34 -8.78 -18.96
CA PRO A 515 -5.71 -7.98 -20.01
C PRO A 515 -6.52 -6.75 -20.44
N ALA A 516 -7.85 -6.82 -20.33
CA ALA A 516 -8.75 -5.73 -20.70
C ALA A 516 -8.64 -4.55 -19.71
N ASP A 517 -8.61 -4.84 -18.41
CA ASP A 517 -8.44 -3.81 -17.38
C ASP A 517 -7.03 -3.23 -17.40
N GLN A 518 -6.01 -4.08 -17.56
CA GLN A 518 -4.62 -3.66 -17.76
C GLN A 518 -4.49 -2.72 -18.96
N GLU A 519 -5.20 -2.99 -20.07
CA GLU A 519 -5.16 -2.15 -21.27
C GLU A 519 -5.73 -0.76 -21.01
N ARG A 520 -6.75 -0.62 -20.16
CA ARG A 520 -7.32 0.70 -19.80
C ARG A 520 -6.26 1.56 -19.13
N ILE A 521 -5.49 1.00 -18.20
CA ILE A 521 -4.38 1.68 -17.52
C ILE A 521 -3.25 1.96 -18.52
N CYS A 522 -2.88 0.98 -19.36
CA CYS A 522 -1.82 1.13 -20.35
C CYS A 522 -2.13 2.24 -21.37
N LYS A 523 -3.39 2.41 -21.79
CA LYS A 523 -3.79 3.50 -22.71
C LYS A 523 -3.51 4.88 -22.14
N VAL A 524 -3.85 5.10 -20.86
CA VAL A 524 -3.54 6.35 -20.14
C VAL A 524 -2.03 6.56 -20.07
N LEU A 525 -1.29 5.53 -19.65
CA LEU A 525 0.17 5.61 -19.56
C LEU A 525 0.83 5.94 -20.91
N ARG A 526 0.42 5.26 -22.00
CA ARG A 526 0.96 5.54 -23.34
C ARG A 526 0.64 6.96 -23.79
N ARG A 527 -0.54 7.51 -23.45
CA ARG A 527 -0.88 8.92 -23.74
C ARG A 527 0.00 9.87 -22.94
N TYR A 528 0.17 9.62 -21.65
CA TYR A 528 0.99 10.47 -20.76
C TYR A 528 2.49 10.37 -21.03
N CYS A 529 2.95 9.30 -21.66
CA CYS A 529 4.33 9.20 -22.08
C CYS A 529 4.63 10.07 -23.31
N LYS A 530 3.66 10.46 -24.15
CA LYS A 530 3.95 11.27 -25.35
C LYS A 530 4.49 12.65 -24.96
N VAL A 531 5.57 13.07 -25.61
CA VAL A 531 6.23 14.39 -25.42
C VAL A 531 5.63 15.44 -26.35
#